data_AF-E2ZJ24-F1
#
_entry.id   AF-E2ZJ24-F1
#
_cell.length_a   1.000
_cell.length_b   1.000
_cell.length_c   1.000
_cell.angle_alpha   90.00
_cell.angle_beta   90.00
_cell.angle_gamma   90.00
#
_symmetry.space_group_name_H-M   'P 1'
#
loop_
_entity.id
_entity.type
_entity.pdbx_description
1 polymer ?
#
loop_
_entity_poly.entity_id
_entity_poly.type
_entity_poly.pdbx_seq_one_letter_code
_entity_poly.pdbx_strand_id
1 'polypeptide(L)'
;RRNSRDPEVWQLGPDLVQPVSGMLSKTYGISGERVSQQLADVAGKLVADYWDNNGGDIRAIVDGSLLMDYDEAGVEMQFKSAAAISVTYTLLERCGIEPAGWFDKDDFRAIHEFSTPDSVYALGAAVSDMSREVLRQIERTVKTTIRRRNNERSQHEYEQQSELHADRGLFSPEPDHASAEDPAGQVRQAAPDVP
;
A
#
# COMPACT_ATOMS: atom_id res chain seq x y z
N ARG A 1 -2.03 20.65 17.73
CA ARG A 1 -0.68 21.14 17.34
C ARG A 1 -0.81 21.86 15.99
N ARG A 2 -0.27 23.07 15.84
CA ARG A 2 -0.43 23.93 14.64
C ARG A 2 0.20 23.39 13.34
N ASN A 3 1.01 22.33 13.43
CA ASN A 3 1.68 21.66 12.30
C ASN A 3 1.36 20.15 12.22
N SER A 4 0.27 19.69 12.84
CA SER A 4 -0.15 18.29 12.69
C SER A 4 -0.78 18.14 11.32
N ARG A 5 -0.14 17.41 10.41
CA ARG A 5 -0.84 16.87 9.24
C ARG A 5 -1.71 15.73 9.73
N ASP A 6 -2.97 15.72 9.31
CA ASP A 6 -3.81 14.55 9.55
C ASP A 6 -3.19 13.33 8.86
N PRO A 7 -3.19 12.16 9.50
CA PRO A 7 -2.67 10.96 8.88
C PRO A 7 -3.51 10.66 7.63
N GLU A 8 -2.83 10.53 6.49
CA GLU A 8 -3.46 10.04 5.26
C GLU A 8 -3.86 8.58 5.47
N VAL A 9 -5.16 8.37 5.69
CA VAL A 9 -5.78 7.05 5.81
C VAL A 9 -5.96 6.50 4.41
N TRP A 10 -5.31 5.37 4.12
CA TRP A 10 -5.44 4.68 2.84
C TRP A 10 -6.73 3.86 2.81
N GLN A 11 -7.24 3.61 1.61
CA GLN A 11 -8.38 2.71 1.36
C GLN A 11 -8.02 1.72 0.27
N LEU A 12 -8.58 0.51 0.35
CA LEU A 12 -8.39 -0.51 -0.67
C LEU A 12 -9.45 -0.35 -1.77
N GLY A 13 -9.16 0.51 -2.75
CA GLY A 13 -9.98 0.64 -3.96
C GLY A 13 -9.90 -0.61 -4.87
N PRO A 14 -10.90 -0.82 -5.75
CA PRO A 14 -10.90 -1.95 -6.70
C PRO A 14 -9.64 -2.04 -7.57
N ASP A 15 -9.08 -0.89 -7.95
CA ASP A 15 -7.87 -0.76 -8.77
C ASP A 15 -6.57 -1.12 -8.01
N LEU A 16 -6.66 -1.30 -6.68
CA LEU A 16 -5.56 -1.66 -5.79
C LEU A 16 -5.62 -3.13 -5.33
N VAL A 17 -6.73 -3.83 -5.60
CA VAL A 17 -6.93 -5.25 -5.25
C VAL A 17 -5.83 -6.13 -5.85
N GLN A 18 -5.54 -5.99 -7.14
CA GLN A 18 -4.52 -6.78 -7.82
C GLN A 18 -3.10 -6.54 -7.29
N PRO A 19 -2.63 -5.28 -7.14
CA PRO A 19 -1.36 -5.00 -6.46
C PRO A 19 -1.24 -5.62 -5.05
N VAL A 20 -2.31 -5.55 -4.25
CA VAL A 20 -2.32 -6.12 -2.91
C VAL A 20 -2.32 -7.65 -2.95
N SER A 21 -3.12 -8.27 -3.82
CA SER A 21 -3.12 -9.73 -4.03
C SER A 21 -1.73 -10.26 -4.41
N GLY A 22 -1.04 -9.56 -5.32
CA GLY A 22 0.33 -9.88 -5.71
C GLY A 22 1.33 -9.72 -4.55
N MET A 23 1.16 -8.69 -3.72
CA MET A 23 1.96 -8.52 -2.50
C MET A 23 1.74 -9.67 -1.50
N LEU A 24 0.50 -10.08 -1.26
CA LEU A 24 0.18 -11.16 -0.33
C LEU A 24 0.81 -12.48 -0.80
N SER A 25 0.73 -12.77 -2.10
CA SER A 25 1.38 -13.94 -2.72
C SER A 25 2.89 -13.90 -2.52
N LYS A 26 3.53 -12.77 -2.80
CA LYS A 26 4.99 -12.63 -2.71
C LYS A 26 5.51 -12.68 -1.27
N THR A 27 4.79 -12.08 -0.33
CA THR A 27 5.25 -11.89 1.05
C THR A 27 4.95 -13.11 1.90
N TYR A 28 3.76 -13.69 1.76
CA TYR A 28 3.28 -14.76 2.62
C TYR A 28 3.22 -16.12 1.91
N GLY A 29 3.42 -16.17 0.59
CA GLY A 29 3.27 -17.39 -0.19
C GLY A 29 1.81 -17.80 -0.41
N ILE A 30 0.87 -16.87 -0.22
CA ILE A 30 -0.58 -17.12 -0.28
C ILE A 30 -1.14 -16.53 -1.56
N SER A 31 -1.49 -17.39 -2.51
CA SER A 31 -2.20 -17.03 -3.72
C SER A 31 -3.67 -17.41 -3.62
N GLY A 32 -4.55 -16.61 -4.21
CA GLY A 32 -5.98 -16.86 -4.19
C GLY A 32 -6.72 -15.97 -5.18
N GLU A 33 -7.95 -16.35 -5.52
CA GLU A 33 -8.79 -15.62 -6.47
C GLU A 33 -9.34 -14.31 -5.86
N ARG A 34 -9.56 -14.30 -4.55
CA ARG A 34 -10.13 -13.17 -3.80
C ARG A 34 -9.18 -12.74 -2.70
N VAL A 35 -8.90 -11.44 -2.62
CA VAL A 35 -8.06 -10.86 -1.54
C VAL A 35 -8.63 -11.18 -0.16
N SER A 36 -9.94 -11.25 0.00
CA SER A 36 -10.58 -11.63 1.26
C SER A 36 -10.14 -13.02 1.75
N GLN A 37 -10.07 -14.01 0.84
CA GLN A 37 -9.57 -15.35 1.18
C GLN A 37 -8.08 -15.33 1.49
N GLN A 38 -7.30 -14.61 0.69
CA GLN A 38 -5.87 -14.47 0.97
C GLN A 38 -5.61 -13.85 2.35
N LEU A 39 -6.41 -12.88 2.79
CA LEU A 39 -6.27 -12.29 4.12
C LEU A 39 -6.57 -13.30 5.23
N ALA A 40 -7.61 -14.13 5.08
CA ALA A 40 -7.92 -15.20 6.02
C ALA A 40 -6.81 -16.27 6.07
N ASP A 41 -6.30 -16.68 4.91
CA ASP A 41 -5.21 -17.67 4.82
C ASP A 41 -3.90 -17.13 5.42
N VAL A 42 -3.60 -15.84 5.20
CA VAL A 42 -2.46 -15.15 5.84
C VAL A 42 -2.64 -15.10 7.35
N ALA A 43 -3.85 -14.80 7.85
CA ALA A 43 -4.13 -14.81 9.28
C ALA A 43 -3.88 -16.20 9.89
N GLY A 44 -4.41 -17.26 9.27
CA GLY A 44 -4.20 -18.64 9.71
C GLY A 44 -2.71 -19.03 9.75
N LYS A 45 -1.95 -18.66 8.71
CA LYS A 45 -0.50 -18.86 8.67
C LYS A 45 0.23 -18.12 9.78
N LEU A 46 0.00 -16.82 9.93
CA LEU A 46 0.68 -16.02 10.94
C LEU A 46 0.37 -16.49 12.36
N VAL A 47 -0.85 -16.95 12.61
CA VAL A 47 -1.26 -17.49 13.91
C VAL A 47 -0.57 -18.82 14.20
N ALA A 48 -0.41 -19.70 13.20
CA ALA A 48 0.36 -20.92 13.34
C ALA A 48 1.83 -20.59 13.68
N ASP A 49 2.46 -19.70 12.89
CA ASP A 49 3.83 -19.27 13.12
C ASP A 49 4.00 -18.59 14.50
N TYR A 50 3.03 -17.78 14.93
CA TYR A 50 3.05 -17.13 16.24
C TYR A 50 2.98 -18.16 17.37
N TRP A 51 2.10 -19.16 17.26
CA TRP A 51 1.99 -20.22 18.26
C TRP A 51 3.27 -21.05 18.36
N ASP A 52 3.85 -21.45 17.24
CA ASP A 52 5.07 -22.26 17.23
C ASP A 52 6.24 -21.56 17.95
N ASN A 53 6.24 -20.23 17.95
CA ASN A 53 7.25 -19.41 18.62
C ASN A 53 6.90 -19.02 20.08
N ASN A 54 5.61 -18.94 20.44
CA ASN A 54 5.17 -18.34 21.71
C ASN A 54 4.24 -19.25 22.55
N GLY A 55 3.90 -20.45 22.07
CA GLY A 55 2.89 -21.33 22.69
C GLY A 55 3.28 -21.80 24.09
N GLY A 56 4.57 -21.90 24.41
CA GLY A 56 5.06 -22.14 25.77
C GLY A 56 4.66 -21.02 26.74
N ASP A 57 4.95 -19.77 26.37
CA ASP A 57 4.66 -18.60 27.20
C ASP A 57 3.15 -18.35 27.32
N ILE A 58 2.41 -18.53 26.23
CA ILE A 58 0.94 -18.39 26.25
C ILE A 58 0.33 -19.39 27.23
N ARG A 59 0.78 -20.64 27.23
CA ARG A 59 0.29 -21.66 28.18
C ARG A 59 0.55 -21.27 29.62
N ALA A 60 1.69 -20.66 29.92
CA ALA A 60 2.00 -20.17 31.27
C ALA A 60 1.14 -18.95 31.69
N ILE A 61 0.63 -18.18 30.72
CA ILE A 61 -0.19 -16.99 30.98
C ILE A 61 -1.67 -17.33 31.17
N VAL A 62 -2.19 -18.34 30.47
CA VAL A 62 -3.63 -18.66 30.48
C VAL A 62 -4.08 -19.42 31.73
N ASP A 63 -3.20 -19.61 32.71
CA ASP A 63 -3.52 -20.17 34.02
C ASP A 63 -4.65 -19.38 34.71
N GLY A 64 -5.61 -20.12 35.28
CA GLY A 64 -6.78 -19.55 35.94
C GLY A 64 -7.84 -18.96 35.01
N SER A 65 -7.65 -19.03 33.68
CA SER A 65 -8.73 -18.79 32.71
C SER A 65 -9.56 -20.04 32.47
N LEU A 66 -10.63 -19.93 31.67
CA LEU A 66 -11.43 -21.09 31.26
C LEU A 66 -10.62 -22.12 30.44
N LEU A 67 -9.43 -21.73 29.97
CA LEU A 67 -8.49 -22.62 29.28
C LEU A 67 -7.77 -23.60 30.23
N MET A 68 -7.85 -23.42 31.55
CA MET A 68 -7.08 -24.24 32.50
C MET A 68 -7.43 -25.73 32.49
N ASP A 69 -8.65 -26.08 32.06
CA ASP A 69 -9.12 -27.46 31.99
C ASP A 69 -8.78 -28.13 30.64
N TYR A 70 -8.24 -27.39 29.69
CA TYR A 70 -7.81 -27.93 28.39
C TYR A 70 -6.42 -28.55 28.50
N ASP A 71 -6.19 -29.58 27.70
CA ASP A 71 -4.84 -30.08 27.46
C ASP A 71 -4.06 -29.13 26.53
N GLU A 72 -2.76 -29.39 26.36
CA GLU A 72 -1.89 -28.50 25.57
C GLU A 72 -2.41 -28.30 24.14
N ALA A 73 -2.92 -29.37 23.51
CA ALA A 73 -3.48 -29.32 22.17
C ALA A 73 -4.81 -28.54 22.14
N GLY A 74 -5.62 -28.64 23.19
CA GLY A 74 -6.85 -27.88 23.36
C GLY A 74 -6.58 -26.39 23.51
N VAL A 75 -5.62 -25.99 24.35
CA VAL A 75 -5.22 -24.58 24.48
C VAL A 75 -4.70 -24.03 23.15
N GLU A 76 -3.87 -24.81 22.44
CA GLU A 76 -3.41 -24.46 21.09
C GLU A 76 -4.58 -24.20 20.14
N MET A 77 -5.53 -25.13 20.09
CA MET A 77 -6.69 -25.03 19.21
C MET A 77 -7.53 -23.78 19.52
N GLN A 78 -7.80 -23.51 20.80
CA GLN A 78 -8.58 -22.34 21.21
C GLN A 78 -7.85 -21.04 20.87
N PHE A 79 -6.55 -20.97 21.15
CA PHE A 79 -5.74 -19.81 20.79
C PHE A 79 -5.72 -19.58 19.28
N LYS A 80 -5.41 -20.63 18.50
CA LYS A 80 -5.33 -20.50 17.04
C LYS A 80 -6.68 -20.09 16.45
N SER A 81 -7.79 -20.63 16.96
CA SER A 81 -9.14 -20.24 16.54
C SER A 81 -9.44 -18.77 16.87
N ALA A 82 -9.25 -18.36 18.12
CA ALA A 82 -9.56 -17.01 18.58
C ALA A 82 -8.67 -15.96 17.91
N ALA A 83 -7.38 -16.24 17.71
CA ALA A 83 -6.46 -15.33 17.07
C ALA A 83 -6.72 -15.22 15.56
N ALA A 84 -6.93 -16.35 14.87
CA ALA A 84 -7.18 -16.33 13.42
C ALA A 84 -8.47 -15.58 13.07
N ILE A 85 -9.54 -15.80 13.84
CA ILE A 85 -10.81 -15.11 13.59
C ILE A 85 -10.69 -13.61 13.84
N SER A 86 -10.01 -13.21 14.92
CA SER A 86 -9.84 -11.80 15.30
C SER A 86 -8.95 -11.05 14.32
N VAL A 87 -7.86 -11.68 13.86
CA VAL A 87 -6.97 -11.10 12.83
C VAL A 87 -7.73 -10.99 11.51
N THR A 88 -8.42 -12.06 11.07
CA THR A 88 -9.19 -12.04 9.82
C THR A 88 -10.24 -10.93 9.83
N TYR A 89 -11.03 -10.83 10.90
CA TYR A 89 -12.03 -9.76 11.06
C TYR A 89 -11.39 -8.38 10.94
N THR A 90 -10.28 -8.15 11.66
CA THR A 90 -9.57 -6.87 11.64
C THR A 90 -9.05 -6.52 10.25
N LEU A 91 -8.50 -7.49 9.53
CA LEU A 91 -7.97 -7.30 8.18
C LEU A 91 -9.07 -7.00 7.17
N LEU A 92 -10.17 -7.75 7.20
CA LEU A 92 -11.32 -7.54 6.30
C LEU A 92 -11.93 -6.16 6.52
N GLU A 93 -12.26 -5.82 7.77
CA GLU A 93 -12.87 -4.55 8.16
C GLU A 93 -12.00 -3.37 7.72
N ARG A 94 -10.68 -3.42 7.98
CA ARG A 94 -9.76 -2.35 7.59
C ARG A 94 -9.52 -2.25 6.08
N CYS A 95 -9.71 -3.34 5.35
CA CYS A 95 -9.67 -3.34 3.89
C CYS A 95 -11.01 -2.93 3.27
N GLY A 96 -12.03 -2.60 4.06
CA GLY A 96 -13.36 -2.25 3.56
C GLY A 96 -14.11 -3.43 2.94
N ILE A 97 -13.79 -4.65 3.37
CA ILE A 97 -14.42 -5.88 2.92
C ILE A 97 -15.44 -6.30 3.97
N GLU A 98 -16.72 -6.35 3.60
CA GLU A 98 -17.82 -6.68 4.51
C GLU A 98 -17.60 -8.03 5.21
N PRO A 99 -17.46 -8.04 6.56
CA PRO A 99 -17.21 -9.27 7.31
C PRO A 99 -18.44 -10.17 7.49
N ALA A 100 -19.66 -9.66 7.35
CA ALA A 100 -20.88 -10.39 7.70
C ALA A 100 -21.13 -11.70 6.93
N GLY A 101 -20.47 -11.91 5.78
CA GLY A 101 -20.54 -13.15 4.99
C GLY A 101 -19.37 -14.12 5.21
N TRP A 102 -18.42 -13.76 6.09
CA TRP A 102 -17.21 -14.54 6.36
C TRP A 102 -17.30 -15.40 7.61
N PHE A 103 -18.22 -15.06 8.52
CA PHE A 103 -18.23 -15.60 9.86
C PHE A 103 -19.61 -16.16 10.23
N ASP A 104 -19.61 -17.33 10.85
CA ASP A 104 -20.74 -17.92 11.52
C ASP A 104 -20.82 -17.48 12.98
N LYS A 105 -21.97 -17.70 13.63
CA LYS A 105 -22.22 -17.27 15.02
C LYS A 105 -21.24 -17.88 16.02
N ASP A 106 -20.74 -19.08 15.73
CA ASP A 106 -19.88 -19.83 16.63
C ASP A 106 -18.38 -19.55 16.42
N ASP A 107 -18.01 -18.82 15.35
CA ASP A 107 -16.60 -18.60 14.99
C ASP A 107 -15.84 -17.76 16.03
N PHE A 108 -16.55 -16.90 16.75
CA PHE A 108 -15.96 -16.07 17.81
C PHE A 108 -15.99 -16.74 19.19
N ARG A 109 -16.54 -17.95 19.30
CA ARG A 109 -16.74 -18.61 20.60
C ARG A 109 -15.45 -18.80 21.39
N ALA A 110 -14.36 -19.14 20.70
CA ALA A 110 -13.05 -19.36 21.32
C ALA A 110 -12.51 -18.13 22.07
N ILE A 111 -12.93 -16.91 21.70
CA ILE A 111 -12.52 -15.68 22.39
C ILE A 111 -13.01 -15.68 23.84
N HIS A 112 -14.18 -16.27 24.10
CA HIS A 112 -14.75 -16.33 25.45
C HIS A 112 -13.90 -17.16 26.43
N GLU A 113 -13.08 -18.08 25.93
CA GLU A 113 -12.21 -18.92 26.77
C GLU A 113 -11.08 -18.10 27.43
N PHE A 114 -10.72 -16.96 26.85
CA PHE A 114 -9.75 -15.99 27.39
C PHE A 114 -10.45 -15.10 28.41
N SER A 115 -10.65 -15.62 29.63
CA SER A 115 -11.54 -15.02 30.64
C SER A 115 -10.82 -14.19 31.72
N THR A 116 -9.49 -14.17 31.73
CA THR A 116 -8.67 -13.40 32.69
C THR A 116 -8.00 -12.21 32.01
N PRO A 117 -7.66 -11.14 32.73
CA PRO A 117 -6.93 -10.00 32.15
C PRO A 117 -5.65 -10.41 31.41
N ASP A 118 -4.88 -11.35 31.96
CA ASP A 118 -3.62 -11.79 31.39
C ASP A 118 -3.83 -12.64 30.12
N SER A 119 -4.82 -13.54 30.11
CA SER A 119 -5.16 -14.32 28.91
C SER A 119 -5.71 -13.44 27.79
N VAL A 120 -6.60 -12.49 28.11
CA VAL A 120 -7.11 -11.50 27.14
C VAL A 120 -5.97 -10.64 26.59
N TYR A 121 -5.04 -10.21 27.45
CA TYR A 121 -3.87 -9.45 27.03
C TYR A 121 -2.98 -10.26 26.07
N ALA A 122 -2.69 -11.52 26.38
CA ALA A 122 -1.90 -12.39 25.53
C ALA A 122 -2.53 -12.57 24.14
N LEU A 123 -3.85 -12.85 24.08
CA LEU A 123 -4.58 -12.94 22.82
C LEU A 123 -4.55 -11.59 22.06
N GLY A 124 -4.86 -10.49 22.75
CA GLY A 124 -4.94 -9.16 22.16
C GLY A 124 -3.60 -8.66 21.62
N ALA A 125 -2.49 -8.97 22.30
CA ALA A 125 -1.14 -8.65 21.85
C ALA A 125 -0.81 -9.39 20.55
N ALA A 126 -1.05 -10.69 20.51
CA ALA A 126 -0.83 -11.52 19.32
C ALA A 126 -1.65 -11.00 18.11
N VAL A 127 -2.95 -10.79 18.30
CA VAL A 127 -3.86 -10.28 17.25
C VAL A 127 -3.39 -8.91 16.75
N SER A 128 -3.00 -8.02 17.66
CA SER A 128 -2.53 -6.67 17.31
C SER A 128 -1.25 -6.70 16.50
N ASP A 129 -0.29 -7.55 16.87
CA ASP A 129 1.00 -7.65 16.19
C ASP A 129 0.84 -8.20 14.78
N MET A 130 0.12 -9.32 14.62
CA MET A 130 -0.14 -9.93 13.32
C MET A 130 -0.96 -9.00 12.41
N SER A 131 -2.03 -8.38 12.93
CA SER A 131 -2.86 -7.45 12.15
C SER A 131 -2.04 -6.23 11.70
N ARG A 132 -1.21 -5.68 12.59
CA ARG A 132 -0.36 -4.52 12.26
C ARG A 132 0.68 -4.85 11.21
N GLU A 133 1.26 -6.04 11.26
CA GLU A 133 2.22 -6.50 10.25
C GLU A 133 1.61 -6.48 8.85
N VAL A 134 0.48 -7.16 8.67
CA VAL A 134 -0.19 -7.28 7.37
C VAL A 134 -0.69 -5.92 6.88
N LEU A 135 -1.38 -5.15 7.75
CA LEU A 135 -1.90 -3.83 7.37
C LEU A 135 -0.79 -2.85 6.97
N ARG A 136 0.40 -2.95 7.56
CA ARG A 136 1.55 -2.14 7.17
C ARG A 136 2.09 -2.52 5.78
N GLN A 137 2.07 -3.80 5.42
CA GLN A 137 2.44 -4.22 4.06
C GLN A 137 1.41 -3.76 3.04
N ILE A 138 0.11 -3.84 3.38
CA ILE A 138 -0.96 -3.34 2.52
C ILE A 138 -0.84 -1.83 2.34
N GLU A 139 -0.67 -1.07 3.43
CA GLU A 139 -0.46 0.38 3.38
C GLU A 139 0.68 0.77 2.44
N ARG A 140 1.85 0.13 2.61
CA ARG A 140 3.04 0.39 1.78
C ARG A 140 2.76 0.11 0.31
N THR A 141 2.05 -0.98 0.02
CA THR A 141 1.69 -1.38 -1.35
C THR A 141 0.73 -0.38 -1.97
N VAL A 142 -0.31 0.02 -1.24
CA VAL A 142 -1.29 1.03 -1.69
C VAL A 142 -0.58 2.35 -1.97
N LYS A 143 0.16 2.89 -1.00
CA LYS A 143 0.85 4.19 -1.14
C LYS A 143 1.89 4.18 -2.27
N THR A 144 2.66 3.10 -2.41
CA THR A 144 3.65 2.98 -3.49
C THR A 144 2.98 2.88 -4.86
N THR A 145 1.88 2.13 -4.97
CA THR A 145 1.15 1.98 -6.24
C THR A 145 0.53 3.30 -6.68
N ILE A 146 -0.12 4.02 -5.78
CA ILE A 146 -0.71 5.33 -6.07
C ILE A 146 0.37 6.32 -6.50
N ARG A 147 1.49 6.41 -5.76
CA ARG A 147 2.61 7.29 -6.12
C ARG A 147 3.17 6.95 -7.50
N ARG A 148 3.37 5.67 -7.80
CA ARG A 148 3.87 5.23 -9.11
C ARG A 148 2.94 5.65 -10.23
N ARG A 149 1.63 5.36 -10.11
CA ARG A 149 0.61 5.73 -11.10
C ARG A 149 0.52 7.24 -11.33
N ASN A 150 0.62 8.03 -10.26
CA ASN A 150 0.61 9.49 -10.37
C ASN A 150 1.85 10.00 -11.12
N ASN A 151 3.03 9.45 -10.84
CA ASN A 151 4.25 9.82 -11.56
C ASN A 151 4.19 9.44 -13.05
N GLU A 152 3.70 8.25 -13.37
CA GLU A 152 3.49 7.80 -14.75
C GLU A 152 2.55 8.76 -15.50
N ARG A 153 1.43 9.16 -14.88
CA ARG A 153 0.50 10.12 -15.46
C ARG A 153 1.15 11.48 -15.71
N SER A 154 1.87 12.02 -14.72
CA SER A 154 2.56 13.30 -14.88
C SER A 154 3.62 13.24 -15.98
N GLN A 155 4.39 12.15 -16.08
CA GLN A 155 5.37 11.96 -17.15
C GLN A 155 4.72 11.97 -18.54
N HIS A 156 3.62 11.23 -18.72
CA HIS A 156 2.89 11.22 -19.98
C HIS A 156 2.27 12.58 -20.35
N GLU A 157 1.84 13.38 -19.37
CA GLU A 157 1.36 14.75 -19.60
C GLU A 157 2.49 15.67 -20.07
N TYR A 158 3.68 15.56 -19.45
CA TYR A 158 4.87 16.31 -19.88
C TYR A 158 5.32 15.91 -21.29
N GLU A 159 5.35 14.62 -21.61
CA GLU A 159 5.71 14.10 -22.93
C GLU A 159 4.75 14.62 -24.01
N GLN A 160 3.43 14.51 -23.79
CA GLN A 160 2.42 15.03 -24.72
C GLN A 160 2.53 16.54 -24.94
N GLN A 161 2.78 17.33 -23.89
CA GLN A 161 3.00 18.77 -24.04
C GLN A 161 4.26 19.06 -24.86
N SER A 162 5.35 18.33 -24.62
CA SER A 162 6.59 18.46 -25.38
C SER A 162 6.40 18.13 -26.86
N GLU A 163 5.65 17.07 -27.19
CA GLU A 163 5.34 16.68 -28.56
C GLU A 163 4.48 17.74 -29.28
N LEU A 164 3.46 18.29 -28.62
CA LEU A 164 2.64 19.38 -29.18
C LEU A 164 3.43 20.67 -29.40
N HIS A 165 4.43 20.96 -28.55
CA HIS A 165 5.33 22.09 -28.74
C HIS A 165 6.34 21.84 -29.87
N ALA A 166 6.78 20.60 -30.08
CA ALA A 166 7.62 20.22 -31.22
C ALA A 166 6.86 20.33 -32.56
N ASP A 167 5.61 19.89 -32.62
CA ASP A 167 4.76 19.98 -33.82
C ASP A 167 4.28 21.40 -34.15
N ARG A 168 4.30 22.32 -33.17
CA ARG A 168 4.05 23.76 -33.38
C ARG A 168 5.29 24.56 -33.76
N GLY A 169 6.45 23.92 -33.92
CA GLY A 169 7.64 24.56 -34.48
C GLY A 169 7.38 25.00 -35.91
N LEU A 170 7.02 26.28 -36.10
CA LEU A 170 7.04 26.94 -37.41
C LEU A 170 8.39 26.66 -38.07
N PHE A 171 8.38 26.24 -39.35
CA PHE A 171 9.56 26.24 -40.19
C PHE A 171 10.27 27.59 -39.98
N SER A 172 11.52 27.55 -39.49
CA SER A 172 12.37 28.72 -39.54
C SER A 172 12.37 29.22 -40.98
N PRO A 173 12.01 30.48 -41.26
CA PRO A 173 12.19 31.04 -42.58
C PRO A 173 13.65 30.82 -42.96
N GLU A 174 13.87 30.17 -44.09
CA GLU A 174 15.20 29.95 -44.65
C GLU A 174 15.92 31.31 -44.68
N PRO A 175 17.17 31.40 -44.16
CA PRO A 175 17.86 32.67 -44.13
C PRO A 175 18.05 33.17 -45.55
N ASP A 176 17.50 34.36 -45.85
CA ASP A 176 17.62 35.00 -47.16
C ASP A 176 19.07 34.96 -47.65
N HIS A 177 19.24 34.47 -48.88
CA HIS A 177 20.54 34.41 -49.54
C HIS A 177 21.21 35.77 -49.54
N ALA A 178 22.48 35.79 -49.10
CA ALA A 178 23.33 36.97 -49.08
C ALA A 178 23.28 37.70 -50.43
N SER A 179 22.86 38.97 -50.38
CA SER A 179 22.93 39.90 -51.51
C SER A 179 24.31 39.83 -52.15
N ALA A 180 24.32 39.52 -53.45
CA ALA A 180 25.51 39.49 -54.26
C ALA A 180 26.26 40.82 -54.19
N GLU A 181 27.58 40.73 -54.03
CA GLU A 181 28.51 41.84 -54.15
C GLU A 181 28.35 42.55 -55.50
N ASP A 182 28.31 43.88 -55.46
CA ASP A 182 28.44 44.71 -56.66
C ASP A 182 29.69 45.60 -56.50
N PRO A 183 30.75 45.43 -57.33
CA PRO A 183 31.96 46.21 -57.18
C PRO A 183 32.00 47.45 -58.09
N ALA A 184 32.67 48.47 -57.56
CA ALA A 184 33.41 49.54 -58.23
C ALA A 184 32.66 50.79 -58.74
N GLY A 185 33.08 51.94 -58.20
CA GLY A 185 32.83 53.27 -58.81
C GLY A 185 33.55 54.38 -58.05
N GLN A 186 34.69 54.84 -58.58
CA GLN A 186 35.60 55.85 -58.04
C GLN A 186 35.03 57.29 -57.97
N VAL A 187 35.43 58.00 -56.90
CA VAL A 187 35.99 59.38 -56.83
C VAL A 187 35.21 60.56 -57.44
N ARG A 188 34.87 61.54 -56.59
CA ARG A 188 35.40 62.94 -56.66
C ARG A 188 35.11 63.76 -55.39
N GLN A 189 36.11 64.57 -55.02
CA GLN A 189 36.17 65.49 -53.89
C GLN A 189 35.64 66.90 -54.23
N ALA A 190 35.35 67.65 -53.14
CA ALA A 190 35.22 69.10 -52.98
C ALA A 190 33.94 69.76 -53.56
N ALA A 191 33.32 70.77 -52.95
CA ALA A 191 33.82 71.84 -52.07
C ALA A 191 32.68 72.41 -51.17
N PRO A 192 32.97 73.38 -50.27
CA PRO A 192 32.18 73.68 -49.06
C PRO A 192 31.25 74.91 -49.13
N ASP A 193 30.38 74.97 -48.11
CA ASP A 193 29.99 76.11 -47.26
C ASP A 193 28.83 77.10 -47.58
N VAL A 194 28.00 77.27 -46.51
CA VAL A 194 27.30 78.48 -45.98
C VAL A 194 25.95 78.89 -46.64
N PRO A 195 24.94 79.40 -45.90
CA PRO A 195 24.85 79.79 -44.47
C PRO A 195 23.91 78.97 -43.57
#